data_AF-A0A936VTG2-F1
#
_entry.id   AF-A0A936VTG2-F1
#
_cell.length_a   1.000
_cell.length_b   1.000
_cell.length_c   1.000
_cell.angle_alpha   90.00
_cell.angle_beta   90.00
_cell.angle_gamma   90.00
#
_symmetry.space_group_name_H-M   'P 1'
#
loop_
_entity.id
_entity.type
_entity.pdbx_description
1 polymer ?
#
loop_
_entity_poly.entity_id
_entity_poly.type
_entity_poly.pdbx_seq_one_letter_code
_entity_poly.pdbx_strand_id
1 'polypeptide(L)'
;MGLFDFFKKKNTENSSLTSHSTEQKLSFEELDEIIEKEVEVGDFGGATPNLTLRKSGNIYLIVDCPPFIDGDGNEIHGDSDFPEVYEFENLISEYIGVEVEREDREVFIIPNPKADSLEKVKEFIENYWTLRKDIYKKKNI
;
A
#
# COMPACT_ATOMS: atom_id res chain seq x y z
N MET A 1 13.17 -39.30 -64.87
CA MET A 1 13.42 -38.89 -63.47
C MET A 1 14.67 -38.02 -63.49
N GLY A 2 14.75 -36.78 -63.01
CA GLY A 2 13.79 -35.70 -62.63
C GLY A 2 14.57 -34.37 -62.79
N LEU A 3 14.01 -33.25 -63.28
CA LEU A 3 13.12 -32.28 -62.64
C LEU A 3 13.72 -31.46 -61.48
N PHE A 4 14.02 -30.17 -61.75
CA PHE A 4 14.00 -28.99 -60.85
C PHE A 4 14.95 -29.01 -59.61
N ASP A 5 15.28 -27.93 -58.87
CA ASP A 5 15.34 -26.47 -59.09
C ASP A 5 16.39 -25.89 -58.09
N PHE A 6 17.01 -24.71 -58.15
CA PHE A 6 16.91 -23.43 -58.88
C PHE A 6 16.60 -22.22 -57.96
N PHE A 7 17.60 -21.33 -57.84
CA PHE A 7 17.56 -19.96 -57.27
C PHE A 7 17.53 -19.69 -55.74
N LYS A 8 18.21 -18.58 -55.39
CA LYS A 8 18.33 -17.86 -54.09
C LYS A 8 19.16 -18.57 -53.00
N LYS A 9 19.88 -17.87 -52.11
CA LYS A 9 19.84 -16.43 -51.73
C LYS A 9 21.26 -15.87 -51.45
N LYS A 10 21.45 -14.55 -51.58
CA LYS A 10 22.73 -13.83 -51.44
C LYS A 10 23.23 -13.73 -49.99
N ASN A 11 24.56 -13.63 -49.88
CA ASN A 11 25.42 -13.01 -48.85
C ASN A 11 24.87 -12.81 -47.43
N THR A 12 25.55 -13.48 -46.49
CA THR A 12 25.56 -13.18 -45.06
C THR A 12 26.23 -11.83 -44.81
N GLU A 13 25.44 -10.79 -44.54
CA GLU A 13 25.96 -9.59 -43.87
C GLU A 13 25.68 -9.69 -42.38
N ASN A 14 26.77 -9.79 -41.60
CA ASN A 14 26.73 -9.61 -40.15
C ASN A 14 26.44 -8.13 -39.87
N SER A 15 25.18 -7.78 -39.69
CA SER A 15 24.80 -6.54 -39.02
C SER A 15 24.10 -6.89 -37.73
N SER A 16 24.80 -6.61 -36.63
CA SER A 16 24.27 -6.69 -35.28
C SER A 16 23.08 -5.76 -35.13
N LEU A 17 21.87 -6.33 -35.21
CA LEU A 17 20.70 -5.73 -34.59
C LEU A 17 20.94 -5.72 -33.08
N THR A 18 21.59 -4.65 -32.62
CA THR A 18 21.56 -4.24 -31.23
C THR A 18 20.10 -4.11 -30.85
N SER A 19 19.62 -5.07 -30.07
CA SER A 19 18.41 -4.91 -29.28
C SER A 19 18.62 -3.68 -28.40
N HIS A 20 18.08 -2.54 -28.83
CA HIS A 20 17.92 -1.39 -27.96
C HIS A 20 16.91 -1.80 -26.89
N SER A 21 17.44 -2.36 -25.81
CA SER A 21 16.84 -2.37 -24.49
C SER A 21 16.59 -0.90 -24.13
N THR A 22 15.47 -0.38 -24.61
CA THR A 22 14.98 0.92 -24.21
C THR A 22 14.38 0.67 -22.84
N GLU A 23 15.24 0.74 -21.82
CA GLU A 23 14.79 0.80 -20.43
C GLU A 23 13.97 2.08 -20.30
N GLN A 24 12.68 1.98 -20.62
CA GLN A 24 11.70 3.02 -20.33
C GLN A 24 11.64 3.11 -18.81
N LYS A 25 12.43 4.03 -18.27
CA LYS A 25 12.39 4.40 -16.87
C LYS A 25 10.99 4.94 -16.59
N LEU A 26 10.17 4.13 -15.94
CA LEU A 26 8.83 4.49 -15.49
C LEU A 26 8.89 5.80 -14.69
N SER A 27 7.86 6.62 -14.86
CA SER A 27 7.60 7.80 -14.05
C SER A 27 7.33 7.42 -12.59
N PHE A 28 7.32 8.40 -11.68
CA PHE A 28 7.08 8.12 -10.26
C PHE A 28 5.66 7.61 -10.04
N GLU A 29 4.71 8.21 -10.77
CA GLU A 29 3.29 7.90 -10.81
C GLU A 29 3.06 6.46 -11.30
N GLU A 30 3.69 6.05 -12.40
CA GLU A 30 3.65 4.66 -12.90
C GLU A 30 4.29 3.64 -11.93
N LEU A 31 5.23 4.08 -11.07
CA LEU A 31 5.82 3.22 -10.04
C LEU A 31 4.93 3.12 -8.79
N ASP A 32 4.09 4.11 -8.52
CA ASP A 32 3.19 4.15 -7.35
C ASP A 32 1.97 3.23 -7.53
N GLU A 33 1.49 3.10 -8.77
CA GLU A 33 0.46 2.12 -9.14
C GLU A 33 0.93 0.66 -8.93
N ILE A 34 2.24 0.39 -8.96
CA ILE A 34 2.80 -0.98 -8.89
C ILE A 34 3.07 -1.38 -7.44
N ILE A 35 2.29 -2.33 -6.92
CA ILE A 35 2.57 -3.02 -5.66
C ILE A 35 3.88 -3.82 -5.79
N GLU A 36 4.85 -3.51 -4.93
CA GLU A 36 6.08 -4.27 -4.76
C GLU A 36 5.92 -5.38 -3.71
N LYS A 37 5.25 -5.09 -2.61
CA LYS A 37 4.99 -6.02 -1.51
C LYS A 37 3.65 -5.71 -0.87
N GLU A 38 2.87 -6.75 -0.65
CA GLU A 38 1.65 -6.71 0.17
C GLU A 38 1.93 -7.36 1.53
N VAL A 39 1.30 -6.83 2.58
CA VAL A 39 1.43 -7.32 3.95
C VAL A 39 0.03 -7.61 4.48
N GLU A 40 -0.21 -8.86 4.85
CA GLU A 40 -1.42 -9.26 5.55
C GLU A 40 -1.45 -8.62 6.95
N VAL A 41 -2.56 -7.95 7.25
CA VAL A 41 -2.85 -7.28 8.54
C VAL A 41 -4.09 -7.93 9.14
N GLY A 42 -4.10 -8.11 10.46
CA GLY A 42 -5.26 -8.65 11.19
C GLY A 42 -6.54 -7.80 11.06
N ASP A 43 -7.64 -8.35 11.56
CA ASP A 43 -8.93 -7.67 11.64
C ASP A 43 -8.83 -6.33 12.39
N PHE A 44 -9.45 -5.30 11.81
CA PHE A 44 -9.53 -3.96 12.39
C PHE A 44 -10.99 -3.62 12.70
N GLY A 45 -11.58 -4.33 13.65
CA GLY A 45 -12.95 -4.11 14.10
C GLY A 45 -13.98 -4.46 13.04
N GLY A 46 -13.78 -5.57 12.32
CA GLY A 46 -14.64 -6.00 11.20
C GLY A 46 -14.25 -5.47 9.82
N ALA A 47 -13.21 -4.61 9.73
CA ALA A 47 -12.56 -4.24 8.47
C ALA A 47 -11.29 -5.10 8.24
N THR A 48 -10.91 -5.30 6.98
CA THR A 48 -9.64 -5.97 6.60
C THR A 48 -8.72 -4.97 5.90
N PRO A 49 -7.76 -4.36 6.61
CA PRO A 49 -6.87 -3.35 6.03
C PRO A 49 -5.97 -3.91 4.93
N ASN A 50 -5.79 -3.15 3.85
CA ASN A 50 -4.78 -3.43 2.83
C ASN A 50 -3.52 -2.61 3.12
N LEU A 51 -2.39 -3.28 3.36
CA LEU A 51 -1.10 -2.63 3.60
C LEU A 51 -0.11 -3.02 2.50
N THR A 52 0.29 -2.06 1.67
CA THR A 52 1.16 -2.29 0.51
C THR A 52 2.34 -1.33 0.46
N LEU A 53 3.51 -1.84 0.10
CA LEU A 53 4.65 -1.06 -0.37
C LEU A 53 4.59 -1.00 -1.90
N ARG A 54 4.73 0.20 -2.45
CA ARG A 54 4.73 0.48 -3.90
C ARG A 54 6.16 0.64 -4.41
N LYS A 55 6.38 0.41 -5.71
CA LYS A 55 7.71 0.55 -6.33
C LYS A 55 8.23 1.99 -6.37
N SER A 56 7.37 2.98 -6.14
CA SER A 56 7.72 4.38 -5.87
C SER A 56 8.58 4.52 -4.60
N GLY A 57 8.42 3.59 -3.64
CA GLY A 57 8.91 3.68 -2.27
C GLY A 57 7.81 4.03 -1.26
N ASN A 58 6.61 4.43 -1.70
CA ASN A 58 5.50 4.78 -0.81
C ASN A 58 4.88 3.55 -0.15
N ILE A 59 4.44 3.67 1.11
CA ILE A 59 3.55 2.69 1.73
C ILE A 59 2.13 3.23 1.69
N TYR A 60 1.18 2.40 1.27
CA TYR A 60 -0.25 2.67 1.31
C TYR A 60 -0.89 1.78 2.36
N LEU A 61 -1.62 2.40 3.28
CA LEU A 61 -2.58 1.75 4.17
C LEU A 61 -3.98 2.16 3.71
N ILE A 62 -4.78 1.20 3.27
CA ILE A 62 -6.19 1.39 2.94
C ILE A 62 -7.03 0.66 3.99
N VAL A 63 -7.95 1.38 4.62
CA VAL A 63 -8.87 0.85 5.62
C VAL A 63 -10.29 1.18 5.17
N ASP A 64 -10.92 0.25 4.45
CA ASP A 64 -12.36 0.30 4.16
C ASP A 64 -13.13 0.64 5.44
N CYS A 65 -14.12 1.54 5.38
CA CYS A 65 -14.86 2.01 6.55
C CYS A 65 -16.36 1.63 6.52
N PRO A 66 -16.69 0.32 6.61
CA PRO A 66 -17.98 -0.14 7.15
C PRO A 66 -18.02 0.14 8.67
N PRO A 67 -19.17 -0.03 9.38
CA PRO A 67 -19.24 0.25 10.80
C PRO A 67 -18.28 -0.64 11.59
N PHE A 68 -17.25 -0.04 12.17
CA PHE A 68 -16.32 -0.75 13.03
C PHE A 68 -17.06 -1.32 14.24
N ILE A 69 -16.64 -2.48 14.73
CA ILE A 69 -17.06 -2.99 16.04
C ILE A 69 -15.95 -2.67 17.04
N ASP A 70 -16.29 -2.00 18.15
CA ASP A 70 -15.32 -1.69 19.20
C ASP A 70 -14.87 -2.94 19.98
N GLY A 71 -13.78 -2.80 20.76
CA GLY A 71 -13.26 -3.90 21.58
C GLY A 71 -14.23 -4.44 22.65
N ASP A 72 -15.34 -3.74 22.89
CA ASP A 72 -16.43 -4.14 23.78
C ASP A 72 -17.64 -4.73 23.01
N GLY A 73 -17.57 -4.80 21.68
CA GLY A 73 -18.61 -5.38 20.82
C GLY A 73 -19.70 -4.41 20.34
N ASN A 74 -19.52 -3.09 20.49
CA ASN A 74 -20.50 -2.10 20.03
C ASN A 74 -20.25 -1.68 18.57
N GLU A 75 -21.33 -1.51 17.79
CA GLU A 75 -21.27 -0.91 16.46
C GLU A 75 -20.88 0.59 16.56
N ILE A 76 -19.93 1.02 15.72
CA ILE A 76 -19.47 2.40 15.54
C ILE A 76 -20.07 2.95 14.24
N HIS A 77 -21.01 3.88 14.33
CA HIS A 77 -21.69 4.46 13.17
C HIS A 77 -21.04 5.78 12.71
N GLY A 78 -19.80 5.64 12.22
CA GLY A 78 -19.07 6.72 11.57
C GLY A 78 -18.46 7.74 12.54
N ASP A 79 -18.07 8.88 11.97
CA ASP A 79 -17.07 9.77 12.56
C ASP A 79 -17.46 10.38 13.93
N SER A 80 -18.76 10.49 14.23
CA SER A 80 -19.26 11.02 15.51
C SER A 80 -19.12 10.04 16.68
N ASP A 81 -19.17 8.74 16.42
CA ASP A 81 -18.85 7.71 17.42
C ASP A 81 -17.33 7.51 17.52
N PHE A 82 -16.57 8.04 16.55
CA PHE A 82 -15.15 7.79 16.44
C PHE A 82 -14.32 9.02 16.04
N PRO A 83 -14.21 10.03 16.95
CA PRO A 83 -13.55 11.30 16.65
C PRO A 83 -12.05 11.16 16.34
N GLU A 84 -11.39 10.09 16.80
CA GLU A 84 -9.98 9.84 16.48
C GLU A 84 -9.74 9.41 15.02
N VAL A 85 -10.79 9.08 14.26
CA VAL A 85 -10.71 8.94 12.78
C VAL A 85 -10.28 10.24 12.11
N TYR A 86 -10.58 11.41 12.71
CA TYR A 86 -10.13 12.71 12.20
C TYR A 86 -8.64 12.98 12.44
N GLU A 87 -7.97 12.18 13.27
CA GLU A 87 -6.54 12.32 13.59
C GLU A 87 -5.76 11.02 13.33
N PHE A 88 -6.34 10.04 12.63
CA PHE A 88 -5.77 8.70 12.46
C PHE A 88 -4.39 8.70 11.77
N GLU A 89 -4.16 9.58 10.79
CA GLU A 89 -2.84 9.81 10.19
C GLU A 89 -1.82 10.30 11.22
N ASN A 90 -2.25 11.17 12.15
CA ASN A 90 -1.40 11.64 13.25
C ASN A 90 -1.11 10.53 14.26
N LEU A 91 -2.09 9.66 14.56
CA LEU A 91 -1.89 8.49 15.43
C LEU A 91 -0.90 7.49 14.85
N ILE A 92 -1.02 7.18 13.55
CA ILE A 92 -0.05 6.34 12.84
C ILE A 92 1.32 7.04 12.88
N SER A 93 1.41 8.31 12.48
CA SER A 93 2.64 9.11 12.42
C SER A 93 3.37 9.18 13.77
N GLU A 94 2.65 9.43 14.86
CA GLU A 94 3.18 9.40 16.24
C GLU A 94 3.78 8.04 16.60
N TYR A 95 3.13 6.92 16.21
CA TYR A 95 3.60 5.58 16.52
C TYR A 95 4.82 5.15 15.67
N ILE A 96 4.78 5.39 14.35
CA ILE A 96 5.83 4.95 13.43
C ILE A 96 7.03 5.90 13.39
N GLY A 97 6.83 7.17 13.75
CA GLY A 97 7.86 8.21 13.77
C GLY A 97 8.27 8.70 12.38
N VAL A 98 7.37 8.65 11.40
CA VAL A 98 7.50 9.30 10.07
C VAL A 98 6.15 9.90 9.69
N GLU A 99 6.19 10.91 8.82
CA GLU A 99 4.99 11.60 8.32
C GLU A 99 4.05 10.66 7.56
N VAL A 100 2.75 10.87 7.75
CA VAL A 100 1.66 10.13 7.10
C VAL A 100 0.72 11.16 6.51
N GLU A 101 0.47 11.05 5.22
CA GLU A 101 -0.50 11.86 4.48
C GLU A 101 -1.85 11.13 4.43
N ARG A 102 -2.94 11.89 4.46
CA ARG A 102 -4.30 11.38 4.24
C ARG A 102 -4.75 11.82 2.85
N GLU A 103 -4.91 10.87 1.93
CA GLU A 103 -5.41 11.15 0.58
C GLU A 103 -6.95 11.19 0.56
N ASP A 104 -7.59 10.25 1.26
CA ASP A 104 -9.05 10.20 1.45
C ASP A 104 -9.38 9.66 2.85
N ARG A 105 -10.66 9.56 3.21
CA ARG A 105 -11.17 9.05 4.49
C ARG A 105 -10.63 7.67 4.87
N GLU A 106 -10.32 6.86 3.85
CA GLU A 106 -9.91 5.44 3.97
C GLU A 106 -8.46 5.20 3.52
N VAL A 107 -7.77 6.20 2.96
CA VAL A 107 -6.47 6.05 2.29
C VAL A 107 -5.40 6.90 2.96
N PHE A 108 -4.38 6.23 3.50
CA PHE A 108 -3.25 6.81 4.21
C PHE A 108 -1.94 6.44 3.51
N ILE A 109 -1.10 7.43 3.22
CA ILE A 109 0.15 7.27 2.47
C ILE A 109 1.32 7.63 3.39
N ILE A 110 2.36 6.80 3.41
CA ILE A 110 3.66 7.13 3.99
C ILE A 110 4.64 7.34 2.82
N PRO A 111 4.90 8.58 2.39
CA PRO A 111 5.69 8.87 1.18
C PRO A 111 7.20 8.72 1.39
N ASN A 112 7.67 8.81 2.63
CA ASN A 112 9.10 8.70 2.98
C ASN A 112 9.31 7.70 4.13
N PRO A 113 9.00 6.41 3.93
CA PRO A 113 9.08 5.42 4.99
C PRO A 113 10.52 5.11 5.39
N LYS A 114 10.72 4.76 6.66
CA LYS A 114 11.94 4.10 7.13
C LYS A 114 11.83 2.60 6.85
N ALA A 115 12.97 1.90 6.90
CA ALA A 115 13.03 0.45 6.65
C ALA A 115 12.12 -0.39 7.57
N ASP A 116 11.80 0.13 8.76
CA ASP A 116 10.91 -0.46 9.78
C ASP A 116 9.47 0.08 9.73
N SER A 117 9.17 1.11 8.92
CA SER A 117 7.83 1.73 8.89
C SER A 117 6.73 0.74 8.50
N LEU A 118 6.97 -0.14 7.52
CA LEU A 118 5.96 -1.11 7.06
C LEU A 118 5.55 -2.11 8.17
N GLU A 119 6.52 -2.55 8.97
CA GLU A 119 6.27 -3.46 10.09
C GLU A 119 5.56 -2.73 11.23
N LYS A 120 5.98 -1.49 11.55
CA LYS A 120 5.33 -0.66 12.57
C LYS A 120 3.90 -0.23 12.22
N VAL A 121 3.57 -0.01 10.93
CA VAL A 121 2.18 0.25 10.52
C VAL A 121 1.31 -0.98 10.77
N LYS A 122 1.80 -2.19 10.45
CA LYS A 122 1.11 -3.45 10.80
C LYS A 122 0.92 -3.57 12.31
N GLU A 123 1.98 -3.39 13.10
CA GLU A 123 1.92 -3.44 14.57
C GLU A 123 0.92 -2.42 15.15
N PHE A 124 0.90 -1.18 14.63
CA PHE A 124 -0.05 -0.15 15.05
C PHE A 124 -1.50 -0.61 14.86
N ILE A 125 -1.83 -1.11 13.67
CA ILE A 125 -3.19 -1.53 13.33
C ILE A 125 -3.63 -2.75 14.15
N GLU A 126 -2.77 -3.77 14.27
CA GLU A 126 -3.07 -4.99 15.03
C GLU A 126 -3.21 -4.74 16.54
N ASN A 127 -2.53 -3.72 17.09
CA ASN A 127 -2.60 -3.38 18.51
C ASN A 127 -3.47 -2.16 18.81
N TYR A 128 -4.09 -1.54 17.82
CA TYR A 128 -4.76 -0.23 17.91
C TYR A 128 -5.73 -0.13 19.09
N TRP A 129 -6.60 -1.13 19.24
CA TRP A 129 -7.60 -1.22 20.30
C TRP A 129 -7.00 -1.15 21.72
N THR A 130 -5.76 -1.61 21.89
CA THR A 130 -4.99 -1.51 23.14
C THR A 130 -4.24 -0.18 23.24
N LEU A 131 -3.72 0.32 22.12
CA LEU A 131 -2.90 1.52 22.01
C LEU A 131 -3.68 2.85 22.02
N ARG A 132 -5.00 2.84 21.80
CA ARG A 132 -5.86 4.04 21.81
C ARG A 132 -5.54 4.97 22.98
N LYS A 133 -5.47 6.28 22.70
CA LYS A 133 -5.29 7.32 23.71
C LYS A 133 -6.47 7.29 24.70
N ASP A 134 -6.20 7.44 25.99
CA ASP A 134 -7.22 7.34 27.05
C ASP A 134 -8.36 8.37 26.94
N ILE A 135 -8.15 9.44 26.18
CA ILE A 135 -9.18 10.44 25.85
C ILE A 135 -10.32 9.88 24.98
N TYR A 136 -10.07 8.80 24.24
CA TYR A 136 -11.05 8.15 23.34
C TYR A 136 -11.59 6.83 23.89
N LYS A 137 -10.99 6.28 24.95
CA LYS A 137 -11.59 5.15 25.69
C LYS A 137 -12.84 5.67 26.39
N LYS A 138 -14.00 5.04 26.14
CA LYS A 138 -15.24 5.34 26.88
C LYS A 138 -14.94 5.25 28.37
N LYS A 139 -15.09 6.36 29.09
CA LYS A 139 -15.10 6.32 30.55
C LYS A 139 -16.36 5.59 30.97
N ASN A 140 -16.22 4.43 31.59
CA ASN A 140 -17.31 3.80 32.32
C ASN A 140 -17.80 4.79 33.39
N ILE A 141 -19.06 5.21 33.26
CA ILE A 141 -19.82 6.03 34.23
C ILE A 141 -20.78 5.09 34.96
#